data_AF-A0A3D2A582-F1
#
_entry.id   AF-A0A3D2A582-F1
#
_cell.length_a   1.000
_cell.length_b   1.000
_cell.length_c   1.000
_cell.angle_alpha   90.00
_cell.angle_beta   90.00
_cell.angle_gamma   90.00
#
_symmetry.space_group_name_H-M   'P 1'
#
loop_
_entity.id
_entity.type
_entity.pdbx_description
1 polymer ?
#
loop_
_entity_poly.entity_id
_entity_poly.type
_entity_poly.pdbx_seq_one_letter_code
_entity_poly.pdbx_strand_id
1 'polypeptide(L)'
;MLMSNSIKKRMVIPSVLSVLALTIVGCEEDDGMYGSGNSNELEINHFERVNNNIARIEIEYSDGERDIDVTNIKGALSSSSINDLPVATVLGNNFEGTLEDRYIEVDGRTVKRPIYEKGSNKQLNYQIRYRTLNLSGTDASSYQKGNRPSDDRGIFTDLNNFTNVPTNASFPTGSVCYIPVTKSEEAFFVFNDKNKTRYQTLEDWIEVNEDRFGDNQRYSTTTVKVGKGNNARAAQVTFFATDERPEYNYYGAEYGKSVFDANYIKKNEQRPNEDSFRGVVDCTLVNDVAADFLEQEIKRYY
;
A
#
# COMPACT_ATOMS: atom_id res chain seq x y z
N MET A 1 -37.69 -10.45 -30.56
CA MET A 1 -38.09 -9.62 -29.39
C MET A 1 -37.08 -9.95 -28.30
N LEU A 2 -36.15 -9.03 -28.08
CA LEU A 2 -34.90 -9.26 -27.36
C LEU A 2 -35.15 -9.38 -25.85
N MET A 3 -34.68 -10.50 -25.28
CA MET A 3 -34.58 -10.71 -23.85
C MET A 3 -33.48 -9.80 -23.27
N SER A 4 -33.89 -8.89 -22.39
CA SER A 4 -33.00 -8.14 -21.52
C SER A 4 -32.56 -9.05 -20.37
N ASN A 5 -31.28 -9.42 -20.35
CA ASN A 5 -30.65 -10.02 -19.18
C ASN A 5 -29.64 -9.03 -18.61
N SER A 6 -30.08 -8.22 -17.65
CA SER A 6 -29.18 -7.42 -16.82
C SER A 6 -28.40 -8.35 -15.89
N ILE A 7 -27.18 -8.71 -16.26
CA ILE A 7 -26.27 -9.42 -15.38
C ILE A 7 -25.78 -8.39 -14.34
N LYS A 8 -26.38 -8.42 -13.14
CA LYS A 8 -25.84 -7.78 -11.94
C LYS A 8 -24.51 -8.46 -11.60
N LYS A 9 -23.39 -7.95 -12.11
CA LYS A 9 -22.04 -8.40 -11.74
C LYS A 9 -21.74 -7.91 -10.32
N ARG A 10 -21.80 -8.84 -9.35
CA ARG A 10 -21.33 -8.63 -7.99
C ARG A 10 -19.82 -8.34 -8.01
N MET A 11 -19.49 -7.24 -7.35
CA MET A 11 -18.14 -6.78 -6.99
C MET A 11 -17.28 -7.92 -6.44
N VAL A 12 -16.10 -8.12 -7.01
CA VAL A 12 -15.03 -8.93 -6.43
C VAL A 12 -13.90 -7.94 -6.13
N ILE A 13 -13.69 -7.68 -4.84
CA ILE A 13 -12.48 -7.04 -4.30
C ILE A 13 -11.71 -8.16 -3.61
N PRO A 14 -10.45 -8.38 -4.02
CA PRO A 14 -9.37 -8.23 -3.07
C PRO A 14 -8.25 -7.41 -3.73
N SER A 15 -8.20 -6.12 -3.41
CA SER A 15 -6.96 -5.37 -3.55
C SER A 15 -6.04 -5.90 -2.45
N VAL A 16 -5.10 -6.77 -2.81
CA VAL A 16 -4.00 -7.10 -1.91
C VAL A 16 -3.19 -5.81 -1.81
N LEU A 17 -3.35 -5.08 -0.69
CA LEU A 17 -2.48 -3.98 -0.36
C LEU A 17 -1.10 -4.58 -0.06
N SER A 18 -0.28 -4.68 -1.09
CA SER A 18 1.16 -4.68 -0.91
C SER A 18 1.50 -3.34 -0.28
N VAL A 19 2.07 -3.37 0.92
CA VAL A 19 2.52 -2.20 1.70
C VAL A 19 3.55 -1.41 0.89
N LEU A 20 3.04 -0.54 0.02
CA LEU A 20 3.72 0.47 -0.76
C LEU A 20 2.72 1.63 -0.82
N ALA A 21 2.72 2.43 0.25
CA ALA A 21 1.79 3.52 0.45
C ALA A 21 1.78 4.47 -0.75
N LEU A 22 0.59 4.85 -1.19
CA LEU A 22 0.36 5.86 -2.22
C LEU A 22 0.43 7.24 -1.55
N THR A 23 1.41 8.07 -1.93
CA THR A 23 1.65 9.37 -1.26
C THR A 23 1.02 10.56 -2.02
N ILE A 24 0.42 11.50 -1.28
CA ILE A 24 -0.04 12.82 -1.74
C ILE A 24 0.80 13.92 -1.06
N VAL A 25 1.12 14.96 -1.83
CA VAL A 25 2.12 16.02 -1.64
C VAL A 25 1.90 16.93 -0.41
N GLY A 26 2.97 17.27 0.32
CA GLY A 26 3.01 18.36 1.32
C GLY A 26 4.42 18.88 1.62
N CYS A 27 4.56 20.20 1.84
CA CYS A 27 5.83 20.93 2.01
C CYS A 27 6.46 20.82 3.41
N GLU A 28 7.78 21.07 3.44
CA GLU A 28 8.75 20.87 4.53
C GLU A 28 8.41 21.46 5.91
N GLU A 29 8.68 20.69 6.96
CA GLU A 29 9.22 21.15 8.26
C GLU A 29 9.81 19.96 9.06
N ASP A 30 10.61 20.27 10.09
CA ASP A 30 11.62 19.42 10.76
C ASP A 30 11.05 18.34 11.71
N ASP A 31 11.64 17.14 11.74
CA ASP A 31 11.11 15.95 12.44
C ASP A 31 11.42 15.94 13.94
N GLY A 32 10.38 15.91 14.78
CA GLY A 32 10.50 15.55 16.19
C GLY A 32 10.87 14.07 16.37
N MET A 33 11.93 13.78 17.13
CA MET A 33 12.40 12.42 17.40
C MET A 33 11.50 11.73 18.44
N TYR A 34 10.56 10.90 17.96
CA TYR A 34 9.71 10.04 18.79
C TYR A 34 9.98 8.57 18.47
N GLY A 35 10.29 7.77 19.50
CA GLY A 35 10.63 6.35 19.40
C GLY A 35 12.13 6.08 19.60
N SER A 36 12.48 5.49 20.74
CA SER A 36 13.82 4.96 21.04
C SER A 36 13.74 3.44 20.89
N GLY A 37 14.03 2.92 19.70
CA GLY A 37 14.14 1.48 19.41
C GLY A 37 15.56 1.11 18.99
N ASN A 38 15.91 -0.17 19.11
CA ASN A 38 17.18 -0.74 18.65
C ASN A 38 17.50 -0.25 17.23
N SER A 39 18.77 0.07 16.96
CA SER A 39 19.15 0.61 15.65
C SER A 39 18.94 -0.37 14.50
N ASN A 40 18.69 -1.65 14.77
CA ASN A 40 18.72 -2.72 13.77
C ASN A 40 17.38 -3.44 13.61
N GLU A 41 16.31 -2.96 14.28
CA GLU A 41 14.98 -3.57 14.26
C GLU A 41 13.92 -2.48 14.12
N LEU A 42 12.88 -2.74 13.32
CA LEU A 42 11.73 -1.84 13.14
C LEU A 42 10.45 -2.65 13.01
N GLU A 43 9.55 -2.48 13.96
CA GLU A 43 8.21 -3.08 13.95
C GLU A 43 7.17 -2.08 13.45
N ILE A 44 6.31 -2.55 12.54
CA ILE A 44 5.23 -1.78 11.92
C ILE A 44 3.96 -2.63 11.90
N ASN A 45 2.85 -2.01 12.27
CA ASN A 45 1.56 -2.65 12.36
C ASN A 45 0.53 -1.96 11.45
N HIS A 46 -0.32 -2.77 10.79
CA HIS A 46 -1.50 -2.32 10.03
C HIS A 46 -2.64 -3.33 10.11
N PHE A 47 -3.83 -2.95 9.64
CA PHE A 47 -5.02 -3.80 9.67
C PHE A 47 -5.56 -4.07 8.28
N GLU A 48 -5.80 -5.35 7.98
CA GLU A 48 -6.43 -5.76 6.72
C GLU A 48 -7.85 -6.25 6.94
N ARG A 49 -8.74 -5.84 6.02
CA ARG A 49 -10.12 -6.31 5.96
C ARG A 49 -10.39 -6.95 4.61
N VAL A 50 -10.65 -8.25 4.61
CA VAL A 50 -11.07 -9.01 3.42
C VAL A 50 -12.46 -9.58 3.66
N ASN A 51 -13.45 -9.07 2.94
CA ASN A 51 -14.87 -9.36 3.18
C ASN A 51 -15.29 -9.02 4.63
N ASN A 52 -15.62 -10.05 5.41
CA ASN A 52 -16.00 -9.93 6.83
C ASN A 52 -14.87 -10.34 7.78
N ASN A 53 -13.71 -10.73 7.25
CA ASN A 53 -12.56 -11.09 8.06
C ASN A 53 -11.68 -9.86 8.28
N ILE A 54 -11.12 -9.75 9.48
CA ILE A 54 -10.23 -8.66 9.89
C ILE A 54 -9.03 -9.26 10.58
N ALA A 55 -7.82 -8.82 10.21
CA ALA A 55 -6.59 -9.21 10.87
C ALA A 55 -5.68 -8.00 11.08
N ARG A 56 -4.90 -8.04 12.16
CA ARG A 56 -3.70 -7.23 12.34
C ARG A 56 -2.56 -7.94 11.64
N ILE A 57 -1.79 -7.18 10.88
CA ILE A 57 -0.56 -7.61 10.24
C ILE A 57 0.57 -6.85 10.92
N GLU A 58 1.47 -7.59 11.53
CA GLU A 58 2.68 -7.10 12.16
C GLU A 58 3.84 -7.40 11.21
N ILE A 59 4.66 -6.40 10.92
CA ILE A 59 5.83 -6.52 10.05
C ILE A 59 7.04 -6.13 10.88
N GLU A 60 7.91 -7.09 11.11
CA GLU A 60 9.21 -6.85 11.72
C GLU A 60 10.28 -6.79 10.63
N TYR A 61 11.02 -5.69 10.57
CA TYR A 61 12.24 -5.59 9.80
C TYR A 61 13.42 -5.72 10.74
N SER A 62 14.28 -6.70 10.47
CA SER A 62 15.50 -6.93 11.24
C SER A 62 16.68 -7.05 10.28
N ASP A 63 17.90 -6.78 10.74
CA ASP A 63 19.08 -6.98 9.91
C ASP A 63 19.13 -8.44 9.39
N GLY A 64 19.01 -8.59 8.08
CA GLY A 64 19.06 -9.87 7.38
C GLY A 64 17.71 -10.41 6.92
N GLU A 65 16.58 -10.04 7.51
CA GLU A 65 15.27 -10.61 7.17
C GLU A 65 14.07 -9.71 7.49
N ARG A 66 12.89 -10.10 6.99
CA ARG A 66 11.61 -9.49 7.33
C ARG A 66 10.65 -10.60 7.70
N ASP A 67 10.03 -10.45 8.86
CA ASP A 67 8.99 -11.35 9.34
C ASP A 67 7.63 -10.67 9.29
N ILE A 68 6.60 -11.49 9.13
CA ILE A 68 5.21 -11.04 9.07
C ILE A 68 4.37 -11.96 9.94
N ASP A 69 3.77 -11.38 10.97
CA ASP A 69 2.84 -12.08 11.84
C ASP A 69 1.41 -11.59 11.60
N VAL A 70 0.48 -12.55 11.69
CA VAL A 70 -0.93 -12.33 11.37
C VAL A 70 -1.78 -12.70 12.56
N THR A 71 -2.41 -11.69 13.16
CA THR A 71 -3.36 -11.88 14.26
C THR A 71 -4.78 -11.69 13.74
N ASN A 72 -5.54 -12.78 13.63
CA ASN A 72 -6.96 -12.72 13.26
C ASN A 72 -7.78 -12.07 14.37
N ILE A 73 -8.45 -10.97 14.05
CA ILE A 73 -9.32 -10.22 14.97
C ILE A 73 -10.76 -10.69 14.84
N LYS A 74 -11.24 -10.82 13.60
CA LYS A 74 -12.58 -11.30 13.28
C LYS A 74 -12.54 -12.28 12.12
N GLY A 75 -13.21 -13.41 12.29
CA GLY A 75 -13.20 -14.48 11.30
C GLY A 75 -11.80 -15.06 11.12
N ALA A 76 -11.51 -15.56 9.93
CA ALA A 76 -10.21 -16.11 9.59
C ALA A 76 -9.78 -15.61 8.22
N LEU A 77 -8.82 -14.68 8.19
CA LEU A 77 -8.04 -14.43 6.99
C LEU A 77 -7.16 -15.65 6.74
N SER A 78 -7.31 -16.23 5.57
CA SER A 78 -6.39 -17.27 5.12
C SER A 78 -5.03 -16.66 4.81
N SER A 79 -3.95 -17.32 5.17
CA SER A 79 -2.58 -16.92 4.80
C SER A 79 -2.41 -16.70 3.30
N SER A 80 -3.20 -17.40 2.47
CA SER A 80 -3.24 -17.17 1.01
C SER A 80 -3.69 -15.76 0.60
N SER A 81 -4.36 -15.01 1.47
CA SER A 81 -4.85 -13.66 1.21
C SER A 81 -3.84 -12.57 1.59
N ILE A 82 -2.86 -12.90 2.41
CA ILE A 82 -1.87 -11.96 2.95
C ILE A 82 -0.59 -12.09 2.13
N ASN A 83 0.05 -10.98 1.83
CA ASN A 83 1.26 -11.00 1.02
C ASN A 83 2.52 -11.27 1.86
N ASP A 84 2.77 -12.55 2.14
CA ASP A 84 3.90 -13.08 2.93
C ASP A 84 5.03 -13.71 2.09
N LEU A 85 4.98 -13.55 0.77
CA LEU A 85 5.94 -14.22 -0.10
C LEU A 85 7.33 -13.59 0.03
N PRO A 86 8.39 -14.39 0.26
CA PRO A 86 9.73 -13.87 0.53
C PRO A 86 10.41 -13.28 -0.71
N VAL A 87 9.82 -13.43 -1.90
CA VAL A 87 10.40 -12.97 -3.17
C VAL A 87 9.31 -12.37 -4.04
N ALA A 88 9.57 -11.17 -4.55
CA ALA A 88 8.77 -10.50 -5.56
C ALA A 88 9.59 -10.25 -6.84
N THR A 89 8.93 -10.31 -7.99
CA THR A 89 9.50 -9.93 -9.28
C THR A 89 9.46 -8.42 -9.42
N VAL A 90 10.57 -7.84 -9.89
CA VAL A 90 10.72 -6.41 -10.18
C VAL A 90 10.99 -6.20 -11.66
N LEU A 91 10.19 -5.37 -12.33
CA LEU A 91 10.34 -5.01 -13.73
C LEU A 91 10.48 -3.50 -13.89
N GLY A 92 11.65 -3.04 -14.32
CA GLY A 92 11.95 -1.65 -14.65
C GLY A 92 12.23 -1.45 -16.13
N ASN A 93 12.64 -0.24 -16.52
CA ASN A 93 13.10 0.02 -17.89
C ASN A 93 14.42 -0.70 -18.15
N ASN A 94 14.42 -1.67 -19.08
CA ASN A 94 15.56 -2.54 -19.37
C ASN A 94 16.13 -3.24 -18.12
N PHE A 95 15.30 -3.47 -17.09
CA PHE A 95 15.69 -4.05 -15.81
C PHE A 95 14.70 -5.13 -15.40
N GLU A 96 15.22 -6.26 -14.95
CA GLU A 96 14.46 -7.35 -14.33
C GLU A 96 15.24 -7.86 -13.14
N GLY A 97 14.56 -8.00 -12.00
CA GLY A 97 15.21 -8.43 -10.78
C GLY A 97 14.24 -9.03 -9.77
N THR A 98 14.76 -9.31 -8.58
CA THR A 98 13.99 -9.80 -7.44
C THR A 98 14.16 -8.88 -6.25
N LEU A 99 13.04 -8.55 -5.60
CA LEU A 99 13.00 -7.93 -4.27
C LEU A 99 12.74 -9.06 -3.28
N GLU A 100 13.59 -9.18 -2.26
CA GLU A 100 13.58 -10.33 -1.36
C GLU A 100 13.39 -9.87 0.10
N ASP A 101 12.80 -10.75 0.92
CA ASP A 101 12.67 -10.58 2.38
C ASP A 101 13.91 -11.11 3.11
N ARG A 102 15.08 -10.92 2.50
CA ARG A 102 16.38 -11.26 3.08
C ARG A 102 17.43 -10.25 2.66
N TYR A 103 18.55 -10.22 3.39
CA TYR A 103 19.62 -9.24 3.23
C TYR A 103 19.13 -7.80 3.41
N ILE A 104 18.15 -7.64 4.30
CA ILE A 104 17.62 -6.34 4.69
C ILE A 104 18.63 -5.66 5.61
N GLU A 105 18.86 -4.37 5.41
CA GLU A 105 19.64 -3.55 6.33
C GLU A 105 18.68 -2.59 7.03
N VAL A 106 18.72 -2.56 8.35
CA VAL A 106 17.90 -1.67 9.18
C VAL A 106 18.81 -0.70 9.92
N ASP A 107 18.56 0.60 9.73
CA ASP A 107 19.21 1.68 10.47
C ASP A 107 18.13 2.60 11.05
N GLY A 108 17.75 2.28 12.28
CA GLY A 108 16.61 2.85 13.00
C GLY A 108 15.32 2.68 12.21
N ARG A 109 14.86 3.78 11.60
CA ARG A 109 13.61 3.82 10.81
C ARG A 109 13.84 3.73 9.31
N THR A 110 15.07 3.42 8.89
CA THR A 110 15.40 3.24 7.48
C THR A 110 15.57 1.76 7.22
N VAL A 111 14.77 1.25 6.30
CA VAL A 111 14.82 -0.15 5.84
C VAL A 111 15.31 -0.14 4.41
N LYS A 112 16.49 -0.72 4.17
CA LYS A 112 17.05 -0.90 2.82
C LYS A 112 16.88 -2.35 2.43
N ARG A 113 16.31 -2.56 1.24
CA ARG A 113 16.06 -3.91 0.70
C ARG A 113 16.73 -4.02 -0.67
N PRO A 114 17.68 -4.94 -0.85
CA PRO A 114 18.36 -5.08 -2.12
C PRO A 114 17.41 -5.62 -3.18
N ILE A 115 17.49 -5.04 -4.38
CA ILE A 115 16.85 -5.59 -5.58
C ILE A 115 17.94 -6.16 -6.46
N TYR A 116 17.98 -7.48 -6.59
CA TYR A 116 19.02 -8.18 -7.36
C TYR A 116 18.65 -8.27 -8.83
N GLU A 117 19.52 -7.80 -9.72
CA GLU A 117 19.32 -7.94 -11.16
C GLU A 117 19.42 -9.42 -11.59
N LYS A 118 18.47 -9.86 -12.40
CA LYS A 118 18.43 -11.25 -12.87
C LYS A 118 19.62 -11.60 -13.76
N GLY A 119 20.42 -12.55 -13.30
CA GLY A 119 21.59 -13.07 -14.01
C GLY A 119 22.80 -12.13 -13.94
N SER A 120 22.86 -11.25 -12.93
CA SER A 120 24.02 -10.41 -12.64
C SER A 120 24.16 -10.22 -11.12
N ASN A 121 25.30 -9.67 -10.67
CA ASN A 121 25.53 -9.30 -9.27
C ASN A 121 25.17 -7.82 -8.99
N LYS A 122 24.58 -7.12 -9.96
CA LYS A 122 24.17 -5.72 -9.75
C LYS A 122 22.95 -5.66 -8.86
N GLN A 123 22.95 -4.68 -7.98
CA GLN A 123 21.83 -4.38 -7.11
C GLN A 123 21.33 -2.97 -7.43
N LEU A 124 20.02 -2.81 -7.43
CA LEU A 124 19.38 -1.50 -7.47
C LEU A 124 19.14 -1.05 -6.03
N ASN A 125 19.52 0.20 -5.71
CA ASN A 125 19.28 0.73 -4.38
C ASN A 125 17.81 1.08 -4.19
N TYR A 126 17.18 0.40 -3.23
CA TYR A 126 15.82 0.62 -2.80
C TYR A 126 15.75 0.66 -1.28
N GLN A 127 15.21 1.75 -0.74
CA GLN A 127 15.04 1.93 0.69
C GLN A 127 13.75 2.68 1.00
N ILE A 128 13.20 2.42 2.18
CA ILE A 128 12.07 3.16 2.76
C ILE A 128 12.56 3.78 4.06
N ARG A 129 12.36 5.08 4.24
CA ARG A 129 12.51 5.74 5.54
C ARG A 129 11.13 6.00 6.12
N TYR A 130 10.86 5.45 7.29
CA TYR A 130 9.62 5.68 8.02
C TYR A 130 9.76 6.93 8.89
N ARG A 131 9.15 8.02 8.46
CA ARG A 131 9.02 9.23 9.29
C ARG A 131 7.95 8.99 10.35
N THR A 132 8.00 9.73 11.45
CA THR A 132 7.08 9.50 12.57
C THR A 132 6.26 10.74 12.87
N LEU A 133 4.98 10.50 13.16
CA LEU A 133 4.08 11.50 13.73
C LEU A 133 3.58 10.98 15.08
N ASN A 134 3.66 11.80 16.12
CA ASN A 134 3.12 11.47 17.43
C ASN A 134 1.59 11.57 17.39
N LEU A 135 0.91 10.45 17.64
CA LEU A 135 -0.55 10.38 17.66
C LEU A 135 -1.13 10.62 19.06
N SER A 136 -0.32 10.66 20.11
CA SER A 136 -0.79 10.74 21.51
C SER A 136 -1.82 11.86 21.72
N GLY A 137 -3.02 11.50 22.20
CA GLY A 137 -4.12 12.44 22.44
C GLY A 137 -4.86 12.91 21.18
N THR A 138 -4.42 12.51 19.99
CA THR A 138 -5.11 12.79 18.73
C THR A 138 -6.35 11.92 18.62
N ASP A 139 -7.43 12.48 18.14
CA ASP A 139 -8.67 11.74 17.86
C ASP A 139 -8.45 10.79 16.67
N ALA A 140 -8.70 9.51 16.88
CA ALA A 140 -8.57 8.47 15.86
C ALA A 140 -9.60 8.61 14.73
N SER A 141 -10.60 9.46 14.92
CA SER A 141 -11.60 9.86 13.92
C SER A 141 -11.40 11.27 13.36
N SER A 142 -10.22 11.87 13.61
CA SER A 142 -9.90 13.23 13.15
C SER A 142 -9.92 13.41 11.63
N TYR A 143 -9.83 12.32 10.85
CA TYR A 143 -10.06 12.37 9.41
C TYR A 143 -11.46 12.90 9.08
N GLN A 144 -11.49 13.99 8.34
CA GLN A 144 -12.69 14.63 7.83
C GLN A 144 -12.68 14.56 6.32
N LYS A 145 -13.64 13.81 5.77
CA LYS A 145 -13.91 13.86 4.34
C LYS A 145 -14.49 15.24 3.99
N GLY A 146 -13.83 15.94 3.09
CA GLY A 146 -14.29 17.21 2.53
C GLY A 146 -15.37 17.03 1.46
N ASN A 147 -15.87 18.16 0.94
CA ASN A 147 -16.80 18.13 -0.19
C ASN A 147 -16.09 17.77 -1.51
N ARG A 148 -14.76 17.85 -1.53
CA ARG A 148 -13.87 17.46 -2.63
C ARG A 148 -12.65 16.75 -2.05
N PRO A 149 -11.96 15.88 -2.82
CA PRO A 149 -10.76 15.20 -2.34
C PRO A 149 -9.63 16.14 -1.88
N SER A 150 -9.53 17.34 -2.47
CA SER A 150 -8.55 18.36 -2.05
C SER A 150 -8.89 19.05 -0.73
N ASP A 151 -10.11 18.85 -0.23
CA ASP A 151 -10.57 19.39 1.05
C ASP A 151 -10.48 18.35 2.19
N ASP A 152 -10.11 17.10 1.86
CA ASP A 152 -9.89 16.03 2.83
C ASP A 152 -8.72 16.38 3.75
N ARG A 153 -8.89 16.15 5.05
CA ARG A 153 -7.90 16.53 6.07
C ARG A 153 -7.99 15.66 7.31
N GLY A 154 -6.98 15.71 8.16
CA GLY A 154 -6.92 14.95 9.42
C GLY A 154 -6.06 13.69 9.32
N ILE A 155 -6.08 12.88 10.38
CA ILE A 155 -5.33 11.62 10.46
C ILE A 155 -6.19 10.49 9.94
N PHE A 156 -5.81 9.93 8.80
CA PHE A 156 -6.45 8.74 8.23
C PHE A 156 -5.77 7.49 8.79
N THR A 157 -6.55 6.60 9.39
CA THR A 157 -6.08 5.38 10.03
C THR A 157 -6.89 4.19 9.50
N ASP A 158 -6.49 2.97 9.85
CA ASP A 158 -7.30 1.81 9.48
C ASP A 158 -8.72 1.83 10.05
N LEU A 159 -8.97 2.55 11.16
CA LEU A 159 -10.33 2.77 11.69
C LEU A 159 -11.27 3.42 10.67
N ASN A 160 -10.76 4.22 9.74
CA ASN A 160 -11.59 4.82 8.69
C ASN A 160 -12.19 3.77 7.74
N ASN A 161 -11.66 2.55 7.71
CA ASN A 161 -12.21 1.42 6.97
C ASN A 161 -13.30 0.64 7.75
N PHE A 162 -13.59 1.05 9.00
CA PHE A 162 -14.48 0.38 9.95
C PHE A 162 -15.61 1.31 10.43
N THR A 163 -16.69 1.40 9.64
CA THR A 163 -17.82 2.32 9.83
C THR A 163 -18.60 2.22 11.15
N ASN A 164 -18.41 1.16 11.94
CA ASN A 164 -19.14 0.95 13.20
C ASN A 164 -18.39 1.47 14.43
N VAL A 165 -17.13 1.88 14.29
CA VAL A 165 -16.32 2.39 15.42
C VAL A 165 -16.67 3.86 15.63
N PRO A 166 -17.03 4.28 16.86
CA PRO A 166 -17.44 5.64 17.13
C PRO A 166 -16.27 6.62 17.06
N THR A 167 -16.63 7.86 16.77
CA THR A 167 -15.73 8.96 16.43
C THR A 167 -15.22 9.74 17.64
N ASN A 168 -14.91 9.08 18.76
CA ASN A 168 -14.56 9.80 19.99
C ASN A 168 -13.47 9.12 20.83
N ALA A 169 -12.69 8.24 20.21
CA ALA A 169 -11.56 7.58 20.86
C ALA A 169 -10.26 8.32 20.50
N SER A 170 -9.47 8.65 21.53
CA SER A 170 -8.16 9.30 21.36
C SER A 170 -7.05 8.28 21.52
N PHE A 171 -6.02 8.40 20.70
CA PHE A 171 -4.84 7.56 20.80
C PHE A 171 -4.13 7.72 22.16
N PRO A 172 -3.71 6.60 22.79
CA PRO A 172 -3.00 6.65 24.06
C PRO A 172 -1.61 7.30 23.94
N THR A 173 -1.02 7.60 25.09
CA THR A 173 0.37 8.12 25.14
C THR A 173 1.33 7.07 24.59
N GLY A 174 2.21 7.49 23.68
CA GLY A 174 3.20 6.62 23.03
C GLY A 174 2.75 6.07 21.68
N SER A 175 1.53 6.39 21.22
CA SER A 175 1.07 6.06 19.86
C SER A 175 1.85 6.84 18.80
N VAL A 176 2.36 6.12 17.80
CA VAL A 176 3.16 6.67 16.71
C VAL A 176 2.61 6.19 15.37
N CYS A 177 2.50 7.13 14.43
CA CYS A 177 2.22 6.88 13.02
C CYS A 177 3.53 6.83 12.23
N TYR A 178 3.66 5.84 11.36
CA TYR A 178 4.79 5.68 10.45
C TYR A 178 4.40 6.10 9.04
N ILE A 179 5.14 7.05 8.48
CA ILE A 179 4.89 7.61 7.15
C ILE A 179 6.06 7.19 6.25
N PRO A 180 5.86 6.22 5.33
CA PRO A 180 6.94 5.68 4.52
C PRO A 180 7.35 6.69 3.43
N VAL A 181 8.66 6.92 3.31
CA VAL A 181 9.27 7.70 2.24
C VAL A 181 10.20 6.81 1.43
N THR A 182 9.75 6.46 0.23
CA THR A 182 10.48 5.56 -0.66
C THR A 182 11.57 6.29 -1.43
N LYS A 183 12.79 5.75 -1.41
CA LYS A 183 13.90 6.19 -2.26
C LYS A 183 14.37 5.02 -3.13
N SER A 184 14.32 5.25 -4.43
CA SER A 184 14.72 4.29 -5.46
C SER A 184 15.47 5.01 -6.57
N GLU A 185 16.52 4.38 -7.10
CA GLU A 185 17.30 4.89 -8.23
C GLU A 185 16.52 4.92 -9.54
N GLU A 186 15.55 4.02 -9.69
CA GLU A 186 14.70 3.91 -10.87
C GLU A 186 13.25 3.64 -10.48
N ALA A 187 12.35 3.88 -11.43
CA ALA A 187 10.95 3.51 -11.27
C ALA A 187 10.74 2.08 -11.78
N PHE A 188 9.95 1.29 -11.06
CA PHE A 188 9.73 -0.12 -11.39
C PHE A 188 8.36 -0.62 -10.95
N PHE A 189 7.92 -1.70 -11.60
CA PHE A 189 6.76 -2.47 -11.21
C PHE A 189 7.20 -3.63 -10.33
N VAL A 190 6.45 -3.93 -9.27
CA VAL A 190 6.72 -5.04 -8.36
C VAL A 190 5.46 -5.85 -8.07
N PHE A 191 5.58 -7.16 -8.17
CA PHE A 191 4.49 -8.13 -7.97
C PHE A 191 5.05 -9.51 -7.63
N ASN A 192 4.21 -10.40 -7.11
CA ASN A 192 4.56 -11.80 -6.88
C ASN A 192 3.42 -12.74 -7.27
N ASP A 193 3.60 -14.03 -7.00
CA ASP A 193 2.67 -15.07 -7.41
C ASP A 193 1.25 -14.90 -6.83
N LYS A 194 1.11 -14.28 -5.66
CA LYS A 194 -0.22 -13.97 -5.07
C LYS A 194 -0.94 -12.87 -5.84
N ASN A 195 -0.22 -12.02 -6.58
CA ASN A 195 -0.81 -11.01 -7.43
C ASN A 195 -1.22 -11.52 -8.82
N LYS A 196 -1.04 -12.82 -9.10
CA LYS A 196 -1.43 -13.39 -10.38
C LYS A 196 -2.93 -13.25 -10.60
N THR A 197 -3.29 -12.65 -11.72
CA THR A 197 -4.69 -12.46 -12.11
C THR A 197 -5.19 -13.65 -12.94
N ARG A 198 -6.50 -13.65 -13.21
CA ARG A 198 -7.16 -14.61 -14.11
C ARG A 198 -7.08 -14.22 -15.59
N TYR A 199 -6.57 -13.03 -15.92
CA TYR A 199 -6.58 -12.51 -17.28
C TYR A 199 -5.50 -13.19 -18.12
N GLN A 200 -5.82 -13.47 -19.38
CA GLN A 200 -4.90 -14.14 -20.30
C GLN A 200 -3.91 -13.14 -20.90
N THR A 201 -4.36 -11.91 -21.14
CA THR A 201 -3.57 -10.84 -21.76
C THR A 201 -3.64 -9.56 -20.95
N LEU A 202 -2.61 -8.71 -21.10
CA LEU A 202 -2.60 -7.39 -20.46
C LEU A 202 -3.75 -6.51 -20.99
N GLU A 203 -4.12 -6.69 -22.25
CA GLU A 203 -5.29 -6.02 -22.86
C GLU A 203 -6.59 -6.35 -22.14
N ASP A 204 -6.87 -7.63 -21.86
CA ASP A 204 -8.09 -8.01 -21.13
C ASP A 204 -8.11 -7.41 -19.71
N TRP A 205 -6.93 -7.32 -19.08
CA TRP A 205 -6.78 -6.69 -17.77
C TRP A 205 -7.04 -5.18 -17.85
N ILE A 206 -6.55 -4.50 -18.90
CA ILE A 206 -6.78 -3.07 -19.12
C ILE A 206 -8.28 -2.81 -19.32
N GLU A 207 -8.93 -3.51 -20.24
CA GLU A 207 -10.36 -3.30 -20.58
C GLU A 207 -11.24 -3.40 -19.32
N VAL A 208 -11.04 -4.44 -18.50
CA VAL A 208 -11.82 -4.59 -17.27
C VAL A 208 -11.51 -3.52 -16.22
N ASN A 209 -10.29 -3.00 -16.17
CA ASN A 209 -9.97 -1.93 -15.24
C ASN A 209 -10.45 -0.57 -15.73
N GLU A 210 -10.47 -0.28 -17.04
CA GLU A 210 -11.07 0.94 -17.62
C GLU A 210 -12.59 0.99 -17.39
N ASP A 211 -13.27 -0.14 -17.48
CA ASP A 211 -14.72 -0.25 -17.26
C ASP A 211 -15.13 -0.27 -15.78
N ARG A 212 -14.18 -0.25 -14.85
CA ARG A 212 -14.41 -0.51 -13.42
C ARG A 212 -15.45 0.43 -12.78
N PHE A 213 -15.48 1.69 -13.20
CA PHE A 213 -16.41 2.70 -12.67
C PHE A 213 -17.53 3.10 -13.65
N GLY A 214 -17.60 2.43 -14.82
CA GLY A 214 -18.56 2.71 -15.89
C GLY A 214 -18.28 3.97 -16.70
N ASP A 215 -19.13 4.22 -17.71
CA ASP A 215 -18.90 5.16 -18.83
C ASP A 215 -18.65 6.64 -18.47
N ASN A 216 -18.96 7.06 -17.24
CA ASN A 216 -18.94 8.47 -16.85
C ASN A 216 -17.68 8.89 -16.07
N GLN A 217 -16.83 7.96 -15.66
CA GLN A 217 -15.59 8.30 -14.96
C GLN A 217 -14.46 8.51 -15.99
N ARG A 218 -13.87 9.71 -16.00
CA ARG A 218 -12.71 9.98 -16.86
C ARG A 218 -11.52 9.15 -16.40
N TYR A 219 -10.89 8.45 -17.33
CA TYR A 219 -9.65 7.72 -17.11
C TYR A 219 -8.61 8.01 -18.19
N SER A 220 -7.38 7.56 -17.94
CA SER A 220 -6.32 7.46 -18.93
C SER A 220 -5.53 6.18 -18.71
N THR A 221 -5.08 5.57 -19.80
CA THR A 221 -4.27 4.36 -19.76
C THR A 221 -2.92 4.61 -20.40
N THR A 222 -1.86 4.18 -19.71
CA THR A 222 -0.49 4.20 -20.22
C THR A 222 0.04 2.78 -20.25
N THR A 223 0.62 2.36 -21.38
CA THR A 223 1.35 1.08 -21.50
C THR A 223 2.82 1.36 -21.74
N VAL A 224 3.67 0.62 -21.03
CA VAL A 224 5.13 0.72 -21.11
C VAL A 224 5.76 -0.64 -21.33
N LYS A 225 6.91 -0.66 -22.02
CA LYS A 225 7.75 -1.86 -22.10
C LYS A 225 8.72 -1.87 -20.92
N VAL A 226 8.87 -3.02 -20.29
CA VAL A 226 9.63 -3.23 -19.05
C VAL A 226 10.35 -4.58 -19.08
N GLY A 227 11.16 -4.85 -18.06
CA GLY A 227 11.92 -6.10 -17.95
C GLY A 227 13.23 -6.06 -18.73
N LYS A 228 14.01 -7.14 -18.65
CA LYS A 228 15.30 -7.25 -19.34
C LYS A 228 15.11 -7.15 -20.85
N GLY A 229 15.79 -6.20 -21.49
CA GLY A 229 15.63 -5.94 -22.92
C GLY A 229 14.27 -5.37 -23.31
N ASN A 230 13.46 -4.90 -22.35
CA ASN A 230 12.10 -4.39 -22.58
C ASN A 230 11.17 -5.43 -23.26
N ASN A 231 11.34 -6.70 -22.87
CA ASN A 231 10.61 -7.85 -23.42
C ASN A 231 9.24 -8.09 -22.76
N ALA A 232 8.96 -7.47 -21.62
CA ALA A 232 7.68 -7.52 -20.94
C ALA A 232 6.90 -6.21 -21.14
N ARG A 233 5.61 -6.22 -20.80
CA ARG A 233 4.74 -5.04 -20.85
C ARG A 233 4.10 -4.81 -19.49
N ALA A 234 3.93 -3.54 -19.14
CA ALA A 234 3.15 -3.13 -17.99
C ALA A 234 2.20 -2.01 -18.38
N ALA A 235 1.14 -1.84 -17.62
CA ALA A 235 0.12 -0.83 -17.83
C ALA A 235 -0.22 -0.12 -16.52
N GLN A 236 -0.64 1.14 -16.66
CA GLN A 236 -1.25 1.95 -15.62
C GLN A 236 -2.60 2.43 -16.15
N VAL A 237 -3.67 2.15 -15.41
CA VAL A 237 -4.99 2.74 -15.62
C VAL A 237 -5.22 3.75 -14.50
N THR A 238 -5.34 5.02 -14.86
CA THR A 238 -5.57 6.13 -13.93
C THR A 238 -6.97 6.65 -14.10
N PHE A 239 -7.76 6.65 -13.03
CA PHE A 239 -9.03 7.37 -12.94
C PHE A 239 -8.81 8.70 -12.27
N PHE A 240 -9.18 9.79 -12.93
CA PHE A 240 -8.99 11.13 -12.39
C PHE A 240 -9.95 11.40 -11.23
N ALA A 241 -9.48 12.23 -10.28
CA ALA A 241 -10.32 12.68 -9.18
C ALA A 241 -11.57 13.41 -9.68
N THR A 242 -12.69 13.19 -8.99
CA THR A 242 -13.95 13.93 -9.13
C THR A 242 -14.29 14.59 -7.79
N ASP A 243 -15.37 15.36 -7.73
CA ASP A 243 -15.84 15.92 -6.45
C ASP A 243 -16.15 14.82 -5.41
N GLU A 244 -16.53 13.61 -5.84
CA GLU A 244 -16.94 12.53 -4.95
C GLU A 244 -15.83 11.51 -4.62
N ARG A 245 -14.80 11.43 -5.47
CA ARG A 245 -13.83 10.33 -5.48
C ARG A 245 -12.40 10.82 -5.76
N PRO A 246 -11.38 10.30 -5.05
CA PRO A 246 -9.98 10.63 -5.33
C PRO A 246 -9.51 10.00 -6.64
N GLU A 247 -8.27 10.32 -7.03
CA GLU A 247 -7.59 9.62 -8.12
C GLU A 247 -7.33 8.16 -7.74
N TYR A 248 -7.58 7.23 -8.65
CA TYR A 248 -7.24 5.81 -8.47
C TYR A 248 -6.26 5.37 -9.55
N ASN A 249 -5.21 4.68 -9.14
CA ASN A 249 -4.22 4.09 -10.04
C ASN A 249 -4.24 2.58 -9.90
N TYR A 250 -4.40 1.88 -11.01
CA TYR A 250 -4.26 0.42 -11.11
C TYR A 250 -3.05 0.12 -11.99
N TYR A 251 -2.20 -0.80 -11.55
CA TYR A 251 -1.03 -1.22 -12.31
C TYR A 251 -1.09 -2.72 -12.59
N GLY A 252 -0.75 -3.09 -13.82
CA GLY A 252 -0.72 -4.48 -14.27
C GLY A 252 0.57 -4.77 -15.03
N ALA A 253 1.09 -5.99 -14.92
CA ALA A 253 2.29 -6.42 -15.61
C ALA A 253 2.11 -7.80 -16.25
N GLU A 254 2.56 -7.94 -17.50
CA GLU A 254 2.67 -9.23 -18.19
C GLU A 254 4.05 -9.83 -17.93
N TYR A 255 4.08 -11.03 -17.38
CA TYR A 255 5.33 -11.75 -17.11
C TYR A 255 5.12 -13.26 -17.21
N GLY A 256 6.01 -13.97 -17.88
CA GLY A 256 5.96 -15.44 -17.96
C GLY A 256 4.64 -16.02 -18.49
N LYS A 257 4.00 -15.37 -19.48
CA LYS A 257 2.67 -15.72 -20.04
C LYS A 257 1.50 -15.60 -19.04
N SER A 258 1.66 -14.82 -17.98
CA SER A 258 0.61 -14.51 -17.01
C SER A 258 0.53 -13.00 -16.81
N VAL A 259 -0.61 -12.53 -16.35
CA VAL A 259 -0.82 -11.11 -15.99
C VAL A 259 -0.96 -11.00 -14.48
N PHE A 260 -0.28 -10.03 -13.91
CA PHE A 260 -0.24 -9.77 -12.47
C PHE A 260 -0.79 -8.37 -12.20
N ASP A 261 -1.54 -8.22 -11.12
CA ASP A 261 -1.70 -6.93 -10.47
C ASP A 261 -0.32 -6.52 -9.92
N ALA A 262 0.07 -5.28 -10.07
CA ALA A 262 1.38 -4.80 -9.66
C ALA A 262 1.25 -3.54 -8.81
N ASN A 263 2.32 -3.24 -8.09
CA ASN A 263 2.54 -1.89 -7.58
C ASN A 263 3.58 -1.20 -8.44
N TYR A 264 3.53 0.12 -8.44
CA TYR A 264 4.49 0.94 -9.14
C TYR A 264 5.24 1.81 -8.15
N ILE A 265 6.55 1.62 -8.08
CA ILE A 265 7.46 2.46 -7.32
C ILE A 265 7.98 3.55 -8.25
N LYS A 266 7.76 4.81 -7.87
CA LYS A 266 8.33 5.96 -8.57
C LYS A 266 9.80 6.13 -8.18
N LYS A 267 10.61 6.56 -9.15
CA LYS A 267 11.95 7.05 -8.87
C LYS A 267 11.84 8.27 -7.96
N ASN A 268 12.54 8.24 -6.81
CA ASN A 268 12.56 9.30 -5.81
C ASN A 268 11.15 9.85 -5.51
N GLU A 269 10.34 9.04 -4.84
CA GLU A 269 8.98 9.42 -4.49
C GLU A 269 8.95 10.75 -3.73
N GLN A 270 7.96 11.58 -4.03
CA GLN A 270 7.78 12.84 -3.30
C GLN A 270 7.37 12.54 -1.87
N ARG A 271 7.73 13.43 -0.94
CA ARG A 271 7.34 13.26 0.45
C ARG A 271 5.81 13.35 0.56
N PRO A 272 5.16 12.38 1.24
CA PRO A 272 3.75 12.49 1.62
C PRO A 272 3.49 13.68 2.54
N ASN A 273 2.21 14.07 2.63
CA ASN A 273 1.74 15.09 3.55
C ASN A 273 1.81 14.60 5.00
N GLU A 274 2.37 15.45 5.87
CA GLU A 274 2.56 15.19 7.30
C GLU A 274 1.77 16.18 8.18
N ASP A 275 1.09 17.15 7.56
CA ASP A 275 0.30 18.17 8.25
C ASP A 275 -1.20 17.87 8.08
N SER A 276 -1.83 17.44 9.18
CA SER A 276 -3.24 17.08 9.23
C SER A 276 -4.20 18.26 9.11
N PHE A 277 -3.71 19.50 9.25
CA PHE A 277 -4.47 20.72 9.00
C PHE A 277 -4.44 21.14 7.53
N ARG A 278 -3.38 20.77 6.80
CA ARG A 278 -3.20 21.10 5.37
C ARG A 278 -3.62 20.00 4.41
N GLY A 279 -3.85 18.78 4.92
CA GLY A 279 -4.32 17.66 4.12
C GLY A 279 -4.46 16.39 4.96
N VAL A 280 -4.62 15.26 4.29
CA VAL A 280 -4.67 13.95 4.92
C VAL A 280 -3.27 13.50 5.28
N VAL A 281 -3.08 13.03 6.50
CA VAL A 281 -1.88 12.25 6.89
C VAL A 281 -2.28 10.79 6.96
N ASP A 282 -1.63 9.96 6.13
CA ASP A 282 -1.86 8.51 6.14
C ASP A 282 -1.10 7.87 7.30
N CYS A 283 -1.85 7.40 8.28
CA CYS A 283 -1.42 6.71 9.48
C CYS A 283 -2.06 5.33 9.58
N THR A 284 -2.14 4.63 8.45
CA THR A 284 -2.45 3.20 8.38
C THR A 284 -1.30 2.31 8.88
N LEU A 285 -0.07 2.83 8.89
CA LEU A 285 1.08 2.16 9.50
C LEU A 285 1.37 2.80 10.86
N VAL A 286 1.41 1.98 11.91
CA VAL A 286 1.57 2.48 13.29
C VAL A 286 2.48 1.58 14.12
N ASN A 287 2.90 2.07 15.29
CA ASN A 287 3.56 1.22 16.30
C ASN A 287 2.55 0.42 17.13
N ASP A 288 3.05 -0.46 17.98
CA ASP A 288 2.25 -1.46 18.69
C ASP A 288 1.31 -0.81 19.69
N VAL A 289 1.72 0.29 20.32
CA VAL A 289 0.87 1.06 21.24
C VAL A 289 -0.39 1.59 20.53
N ALA A 290 -0.22 2.11 19.31
CA ALA A 290 -1.35 2.54 18.49
C ALA A 290 -2.12 1.33 17.94
N ALA A 291 -1.44 0.27 17.52
CA ALA A 291 -2.07 -0.94 17.00
C ALA A 291 -2.96 -1.62 18.04
N ASP A 292 -2.49 -1.79 19.27
CA ASP A 292 -3.26 -2.36 20.39
C ASP A 292 -4.54 -1.58 20.65
N PHE A 293 -4.47 -0.24 20.58
CA PHE A 293 -5.63 0.63 20.70
C PHE A 293 -6.61 0.43 19.52
N LEU A 294 -6.13 0.45 18.28
CA LEU A 294 -6.95 0.24 17.08
C LEU A 294 -7.62 -1.15 17.12
N GLU A 295 -6.88 -2.18 17.51
CA GLU A 295 -7.37 -3.55 17.65
C GLU A 295 -8.49 -3.65 18.69
N GLN A 296 -8.33 -3.01 19.86
CA GLN A 296 -9.36 -2.97 20.89
C GLN A 296 -10.64 -2.31 20.39
N GLU A 297 -10.50 -1.16 19.70
CA GLU A 297 -11.65 -0.47 19.11
C GLU A 297 -12.32 -1.33 18.04
N ILE A 298 -11.58 -1.99 17.15
CA ILE A 298 -12.14 -2.89 16.14
C ILE A 298 -12.89 -4.06 16.80
N LYS A 299 -12.28 -4.76 17.77
CA LYS A 299 -12.90 -5.89 18.51
C LYS A 299 -14.18 -5.50 19.22
N ARG A 300 -14.28 -4.24 19.66
CA ARG A 300 -15.46 -3.74 20.36
C ARG A 300 -16.69 -3.62 19.46
N TYR A 301 -16.50 -3.36 18.17
CA TYR A 301 -17.58 -3.02 17.23
C TYR A 301 -17.78 -4.02 16.07
N TYR A 302 -16.90 -5.01 15.92
CA TYR A 302 -16.97 -6.05 14.88
C TYR A 302 -16.90 -7.45 15.47
#